data_AF-A0A1B2ERY5-F1
#
_entry.id   AF-A0A1B2ERY5-F1
#
_cell.length_a   1.000
_cell.length_b   1.000
_cell.length_c   1.000
_cell.angle_alpha   90.00
_cell.angle_beta   90.00
_cell.angle_gamma   90.00
#
_symmetry.space_group_name_H-M   'P 1'
#
loop_
_entity.id
_entity.type
_entity.pdbx_description
1 polymer ?
#
loop_
_entity_poly.entity_id
_entity_poly.type
_entity_poly.pdbx_seq_one_letter_code
_entity_poly.pdbx_strand_id
1 'polypeptide(L)' 'MTDARPVAGAEVLEHRGYQIHLSPGGLEWMACVALSKQRPILIMALDREAALAKAREWIDRPLASDRNPK' A
#
# COMPACT_ATOMS: atom_id res chain seq x y z
N MET A 1 -26.55 20.98 -8.78
CA MET A 1 -25.25 20.33 -9.11
C MET A 1 -24.71 19.79 -7.80
N THR A 2 -24.79 18.48 -7.59
CA THR A 2 -24.13 17.84 -6.45
C THR A 2 -22.66 17.79 -6.81
N ASP A 3 -21.90 18.72 -6.24
CA ASP A 3 -20.44 18.66 -6.20
C ASP A 3 -20.10 17.33 -5.52
N ALA A 4 -19.73 16.33 -6.33
CA ALA A 4 -19.18 15.09 -5.82
C ALA A 4 -17.82 15.47 -5.25
N ARG A 5 -17.79 15.91 -3.99
CA ARG A 5 -16.57 16.06 -3.23
C ARG A 5 -15.79 14.76 -3.46
N PRO A 6 -14.61 14.79 -4.10
CA PRO A 6 -13.78 13.61 -4.11
C PRO A 6 -13.53 13.30 -2.64
N VAL A 7 -13.86 12.09 -2.21
CA VAL A 7 -13.49 11.61 -0.87
C VAL A 7 -11.99 11.83 -0.77
N ALA A 8 -11.61 12.87 -0.04
CA ALA A 8 -10.23 13.21 0.18
C ALA A 8 -9.61 12.03 0.94
N GLY A 9 -8.61 11.39 0.35
CA GLY A 9 -7.63 10.65 1.15
C GLY A 9 -7.34 9.22 0.76
N ALA A 10 -7.90 8.66 -0.32
CA ALA A 10 -7.43 7.37 -0.83
C ALA A 10 -6.47 7.59 -2.01
N GLU A 11 -5.17 7.64 -1.73
CA GLU A 11 -4.14 7.69 -2.77
C GLU A 11 -3.81 6.28 -3.24
N VAL A 12 -3.75 6.07 -4.55
CA VAL A 12 -3.40 4.78 -5.14
C VAL A 12 -2.06 4.92 -5.86
N LEU A 13 -1.09 4.12 -5.44
CA LEU A 13 0.25 4.04 -6.02
C LEU A 13 0.50 2.65 -6.59
N GLU A 14 1.24 2.57 -7.68
CA GLU A 14 1.69 1.29 -8.23
C GLU A 14 3.15 1.04 -7.86
N HIS A 15 3.46 -0.19 -7.44
CA HIS A 15 4.82 -0.63 -7.21
C HIS A 15 5.00 -2.10 -7.56
N ARG A 16 5.84 -2.39 -8.57
CA ARG A 16 6.15 -3.77 -9.02
C ARG A 16 4.90 -4.60 -9.39
N GLY A 17 3.87 -3.96 -9.95
CA GLY A 17 2.60 -4.59 -10.29
C GLY A 17 1.63 -4.76 -9.11
N TYR A 18 2.03 -4.42 -7.89
CA TYR A 18 1.13 -4.27 -6.75
C TYR A 18 0.50 -2.87 -6.75
N GLN A 19 -0.75 -2.80 -6.30
CA GLN A 19 -1.43 -1.55 -5.99
C GLN A 19 -1.33 -1.29 -4.48
N ILE A 20 -0.92 -0.08 -4.11
CA ILE A 20 -0.83 0.39 -2.73
C ILE A 20 -1.88 1.48 -2.56
N HIS A 21 -2.89 1.20 -1.75
CA HIS A 21 -3.93 2.16 -1.41
C HIS A 21 -3.60 2.75 -0.04
N LEU A 22 -3.25 4.03 -0.01
CA LEU A 22 -2.99 4.78 1.22
C LEU A 22 -4.25 5.50 1.64
N SER A 23 -4.62 5.35 2.92
CA SER A 23 -5.74 6.09 3.49
C SER A 23 -5.46 6.50 4.95
N PRO A 24 -5.91 7.68 5.38
CA PRO A 24 -5.85 8.07 6.78
C PRO A 24 -6.88 7.27 7.59
N GLY A 25 -6.43 6.69 8.70
CA GLY A 25 -7.23 5.92 9.66
C GLY A 25 -7.43 6.63 11.00
N GLY A 26 -7.45 7.98 11.00
CA GLY A 26 -7.54 8.80 12.20
C GLY A 26 -6.16 9.19 12.73
N LEU A 27 -5.63 8.46 13.70
CA LEU A 27 -4.29 8.71 14.29
C LEU A 27 -3.16 7.98 13.56
N GLU A 28 -3.50 7.08 12.64
CA GLU A 28 -2.58 6.26 11.87
C GLU A 28 -2.90 6.35 10.38
N TRP A 29 -1.92 5.98 9.56
CA TRP A 29 -2.04 5.75 8.13
C TRP A 29 -2.11 4.27 7.83
N MET A 30 -2.98 3.94 6.88
CA MET A 30 -3.24 2.59 6.41
C MET A 30 -2.72 2.45 4.99
N ALA A 31 -1.88 1.45 4.74
CA ALA A 31 -1.49 1.01 3.41
C ALA A 31 -2.09 -0.37 3.13
N CYS A 32 -3.02 -0.44 2.18
CA CYS A 32 -3.55 -1.69 1.67
C CYS A 32 -2.79 -2.07 0.40
N VAL A 33 -2.04 -3.18 0.45
CA VAL A 33 -1.27 -3.71 -0.66
C VAL A 33 -2.06 -4.82 -1.32
N ALA A 34 -2.40 -4.66 -2.60
CA ALA A 34 -3.19 -5.61 -3.36
C ALA A 34 -2.44 -6.04 -4.64
N LEU A 35 -2.55 -7.33 -4.97
CA LEU A 35 -2.15 -7.88 -6.25
C LEU A 35 -3.30 -8.73 -6.78
N SER A 36 -3.54 -8.68 -8.08
CA SER A 36 -4.62 -9.45 -8.71
C SER A 36 -4.57 -10.92 -8.30
N LYS A 37 -5.72 -11.46 -7.86
CA LYS A 37 -5.90 -12.86 -7.42
C LYS A 37 -5.14 -13.25 -6.13
N GLN A 38 -4.57 -12.29 -5.41
CA GLN A 38 -4.00 -12.49 -4.09
C GLN A 38 -4.83 -11.79 -3.01
N ARG A 39 -4.77 -12.30 -1.77
CA ARG A 39 -5.39 -11.61 -0.64
C ARG A 39 -4.62 -10.33 -0.36
N PRO A 40 -5.31 -9.18 -0.24
CA PRO A 40 -4.65 -7.94 0.11
C PRO A 40 -4.11 -7.99 1.54
N ILE A 41 -3.09 -7.19 1.79
CA ILE A 41 -2.47 -7.05 3.11
C ILE A 41 -2.62 -5.62 3.58
N LEU A 42 -2.92 -5.47 4.85
CA LEU A 42 -3.07 -4.18 5.50
C LEU A 42 -1.87 -3.90 6.39
N ILE A 43 -1.28 -2.72 6.21
CA ILE A 43 -0.13 -2.24 6.99
C ILE A 43 -0.53 -0.92 7.64
N MET A 44 -0.25 -0.81 8.95
CA MET A 44 -0.50 0.39 9.75
C MET A 44 0.82 1.10 10.07
N ALA A 45 0.82 2.43 10.04
CA ALA A 45 1.92 3.24 10.54
C ALA A 45 1.43 4.60 11.06
N LEU A 46 2.23 5.28 11.86
CA LEU A 46 1.86 6.58 12.44
C LEU A 46 1.76 7.68 11.38
N ASP A 47 2.55 7.59 10.31
CA ASP A 47 2.61 8.58 9.24
C ASP A 47 2.53 7.93 7.85
N ARG A 48 2.19 8.77 6.86
CA ARG A 48 2.00 8.36 5.46
C ARG A 48 3.24 7.73 4.86
N GLU A 49 4.41 8.34 5.10
CA GLU A 49 5.67 7.90 4.51
C GLU A 49 6.11 6.56 5.11
N ALA A 50 5.92 6.35 6.40
CA ALA A 50 6.18 5.08 7.07
C ALA A 50 5.23 3.97 6.58
N ALA A 51 3.94 4.27 6.35
CA ALA A 51 3.00 3.30 5.78
C ALA A 51 3.42 2.88 4.36
N LEU A 52 3.84 3.85 3.54
CA LEU A 52 4.33 3.62 2.19
C LEU A 52 5.67 2.87 2.15
N ALA A 53 6.63 3.25 2.99
CA ALA A 53 7.93 2.61 3.09
C ALA A 53 7.79 1.13 3.49
N LYS A 54 6.99 0.85 4.53
CA LYS A 54 6.69 -0.52 4.96
C LYS A 54 5.99 -1.33 3.87
N ALA A 55 5.07 -0.71 3.11
CA ALA A 55 4.41 -1.38 1.99
C ALA A 55 5.40 -1.77 0.88
N ARG A 56 6.32 -0.87 0.52
CA ARG A 56 7.37 -1.15 -0.47
C ARG A 56 8.33 -2.24 0.02
N GLU A 57 8.80 -2.14 1.25
CA GLU A 57 9.65 -3.17 1.87
C GLU A 57 8.97 -4.55 1.88
N TRP A 58 7.67 -4.59 2.19
CA TRP A 58 6.90 -5.84 2.15
C TRP A 58 6.83 -6.43 0.75
N ILE A 59 6.61 -5.60 -0.29
CA ILE A 59 6.60 -6.03 -1.70
C ILE A 59 7.99 -6.56 -2.13
N ASP A 60 9.05 -5.93 -1.66
CA ASP A 60 10.43 -6.28 -2.03
C ASP A 60 10.96 -7.51 -1.27
N ARG A 61 10.40 -7.84 -0.09
CA ARG A 61 10.87 -8.94 0.76
C ARG A 61 10.80 -10.33 0.09
N PRO A 62 9.70 -10.72 -0.60
CA PRO A 62 9.67 -11.97 -1.37
C PRO A 62 10.64 -11.97 -2.56
N LEU A 63 10.81 -10.82 -3.23
CA LEU A 63 11.67 -10.69 -4.41
C LEU A 63 13.16 -10.84 -4.08
N ALA A 64 13.56 -10.48 -2.86
CA ALA A 64 14.92 -10.73 -2.37
C ALA A 64 15.19 -12.22 -2.06
N SER A 65 14.16 -13.01 -1.71
CA SER A 65 14.29 -14.46 -1.48
C SER A 65 14.22 -15.29 -2.76
N ASP A 66 13.58 -14.80 -3.82
CA ASP A 66 13.52 -15.50 -5.12
C ASP A 66 14.86 -15.42 -5.88
N ARG A 67 15.72 -14.46 -5.54
CA ARG A 67 17.14 -14.43 -5.96
C ARG A 67 18.00 -15.36 -5.08
N ASN A 68 17.67 -16.64 -5.05
CA ASN A 68 18.66 -17.67 -4.69
C ASN A 68 18.93 -18.52 -5.94
N PRO A 69 20.03 -18.28 -6.68
CA PRO A 69 20.42 -19.19 -7.75
C PRO A 69 20.76 -20.53 -7.12
N LYS A 70 20.05 -21.57 -7.56
CA LYS A 70 20.40 -22.95 -7.31
C LYS A 70 21.77 -23.27 -7.91
#